data_AF-A0AAD7A464-F1
#
_entry.id   AF-A0AAD7A464-F1
#
_cell.length_a   1.000
_cell.length_b   1.000
_cell.length_c   1.000
_cell.angle_alpha   90.00
_cell.angle_beta   90.00
_cell.angle_gamma   90.00
#
_symmetry.space_group_name_H-M   'P 1'
#
loop_
_entity.id
_entity.type
_entity.pdbx_description
1 polymer ?
#
loop_
_entity_poly.entity_id
_entity_poly.type
_entity_poly.pdbx_seq_one_letter_code
_entity_poly.pdbx_strand_id
1 'polypeptide(L)'
;MVCGQCSKRTGASKCSRCKMMTYCSRECQVAHWPVHKVHCKPIQLSPQKLQLHFSVNKSTKPVSFFEDIPILFCQRDAPRELTSRWVSNLVDTREEEVLAQSSGRCTYCSNPAVALKTTLAVALHENPPTALVSAQRLCSRDASSSCALMAETNVQDTINSPDFPSGGEVYQA
;
A
#
# COMPACT_ATOMS: atom_id res chain seq x y z
N MET A 1 6.51 -8.21 2.54
CA MET A 1 5.83 -8.56 3.81
C MET A 1 6.71 -8.23 5.02
N VAL A 2 6.16 -7.53 6.01
CA VAL A 2 6.87 -7.04 7.22
C VAL A 2 6.45 -7.85 8.45
N CYS A 3 7.39 -8.23 9.32
CA CYS A 3 7.04 -8.93 10.56
C CYS A 3 6.28 -8.01 11.52
N GLY A 4 5.12 -8.45 12.04
CA GLY A 4 4.30 -7.68 12.98
C GLY A 4 4.92 -7.44 14.37
N GLN A 5 6.04 -8.11 14.69
CA GLN A 5 6.75 -7.92 15.97
C GLN A 5 8.04 -7.11 15.83
N CYS A 6 8.89 -7.44 14.86
CA CYS A 6 10.24 -6.87 14.75
C CYS A 6 10.42 -5.94 13.54
N SER A 7 9.36 -5.72 12.75
CA SER A 7 9.34 -4.84 11.58
C SER A 7 10.35 -5.17 10.48
N LYS A 8 11.03 -6.32 10.54
CA LYS A 8 11.93 -6.78 9.48
C LYS A 8 11.13 -7.28 8.27
N ARG A 9 11.60 -6.97 7.05
CA ARG A 9 11.05 -7.47 5.78
C ARG A 9 11.52 -8.90 5.49
N THR A 10 11.05 -9.86 6.29
CA THR A 10 11.53 -11.26 6.24
C THR A 10 10.40 -12.31 6.37
N GLY A 11 9.13 -11.93 6.19
CA GLY A 11 7.99 -12.76 6.61
C GLY A 11 7.74 -14.06 5.81
N ALA A 12 7.73 -15.21 6.48
CA ALA A 12 7.48 -16.54 5.90
C ALA A 12 6.15 -17.20 6.33
N SER A 13 5.41 -16.63 7.30
CA SER A 13 4.13 -17.20 7.76
C SER A 13 3.08 -16.13 8.09
N LYS A 14 1.81 -16.42 7.76
CA LYS A 14 0.64 -15.60 8.13
C LYS A 14 -0.05 -16.22 9.36
N CYS A 15 -0.59 -15.37 10.24
CA CYS A 15 -1.44 -15.82 11.34
C CYS A 15 -2.54 -16.74 10.79
N SER A 16 -2.63 -17.97 11.30
CA SER A 16 -3.54 -18.98 10.75
C SER A 16 -5.02 -18.60 10.86
N ARG A 17 -5.39 -17.79 11.86
CA ARG A 17 -6.76 -17.36 12.13
C ARG A 17 -7.20 -16.19 11.27
N CYS A 18 -6.49 -15.06 11.31
CA CYS A 18 -6.91 -13.85 10.61
C CYS A 18 -6.25 -13.66 9.24
N LYS A 19 -5.15 -14.37 8.96
CA LYS A 19 -4.29 -14.23 7.76
C LYS A 19 -3.74 -12.81 7.51
N MET A 20 -4.00 -11.87 8.41
CA MET A 20 -3.69 -10.45 8.26
C MET A 20 -2.29 -10.07 8.75
N MET A 21 -1.79 -10.77 9.78
CA MET A 21 -0.48 -10.48 10.36
C MET A 21 0.55 -11.51 9.92
N THR A 22 1.72 -11.05 9.49
CA THR A 22 2.85 -11.89 9.09
C THR A 22 3.94 -11.89 10.14
N TYR A 23 4.59 -13.02 10.31
CA TYR A 23 5.70 -13.17 11.25
C TYR A 23 6.88 -13.86 10.56
N CYS A 24 8.10 -13.43 10.90
CA CYS A 24 9.31 -14.11 10.45
C CYS A 24 9.52 -15.43 11.18
N SER A 25 8.97 -15.59 12.39
CA SER A 25 9.10 -16.80 13.19
C SER A 25 7.94 -16.96 14.17
N ARG A 26 7.84 -18.15 14.78
CA ARG A 26 6.82 -18.46 15.81
C ARG A 26 7.03 -17.61 17.06
N GLU A 27 8.27 -17.33 17.43
CA GLU A 27 8.65 -16.52 18.58
C GLU A 27 8.11 -15.09 18.42
N CYS A 28 8.26 -14.51 17.23
CA CYS A 28 7.69 -13.20 16.93
C CYS A 28 6.16 -13.19 17.01
N GLN A 29 5.48 -14.26 16.57
CA GLN A 29 4.03 -14.37 16.70
C GLN A 29 3.59 -14.42 18.17
N VAL A 30 4.28 -15.21 19.01
CA VAL A 30 3.95 -15.33 20.44
C VAL A 30 4.23 -14.02 21.18
N ALA A 31 5.35 -13.37 20.90
CA ALA A 31 5.69 -12.08 21.50
C ALA A 31 4.67 -10.98 21.15
N HIS A 32 4.16 -10.96 19.91
CA HIS A 32 3.15 -9.99 19.48
C HIS A 32 1.72 -10.33 19.95
N TRP A 33 1.48 -11.57 20.40
CA TRP A 33 0.13 -12.06 20.71
C TRP A 33 -0.69 -11.19 21.68
N PRO A 34 -0.12 -10.62 22.77
CA PRO A 34 -0.88 -9.78 23.70
C PRO A 34 -1.57 -8.60 23.04
N VAL A 35 -0.94 -8.01 22.02
CA VAL A 35 -1.49 -6.90 21.22
C VAL A 35 -2.36 -7.44 20.09
N HIS A 36 -1.87 -8.44 19.35
CA HIS A 36 -2.55 -8.98 18.19
C HIS A 36 -3.93 -9.58 18.50
N LYS A 37 -4.08 -10.26 19.65
CA LYS A 37 -5.31 -10.99 20.01
C LYS A 37 -6.56 -10.11 20.05
N VAL A 38 -6.39 -8.82 20.36
CA VAL A 38 -7.49 -7.84 20.46
C VAL A 38 -8.22 -7.69 19.12
N HIS A 39 -7.49 -7.79 18.01
CA HIS A 39 -8.02 -7.60 16.66
C HIS A 39 -7.96 -8.88 15.80
N CYS A 40 -7.55 -10.01 16.37
CA CYS A 40 -7.39 -11.28 15.65
C CYS A 40 -8.74 -11.99 15.41
N LYS A 41 -9.46 -11.56 14.38
CA LYS A 41 -10.73 -12.17 13.93
C LYS A 41 -10.53 -12.99 12.66
N PRO A 42 -11.32 -14.07 12.43
CA PRO A 42 -11.36 -14.74 11.13
C PRO A 42 -11.63 -13.73 10.01
N ILE A 43 -11.00 -13.91 8.86
CA ILE A 43 -11.24 -13.04 7.71
C ILE A 43 -12.67 -13.27 7.22
N GLN A 44 -13.41 -12.17 7.09
CA GLN A 44 -14.69 -12.11 6.37
C GLN A 44 -14.51 -11.06 5.28
N LEU A 45 -14.87 -11.41 4.05
CA LEU A 45 -14.71 -10.51 2.91
C LEU A 45 -15.97 -9.69 2.70
N SER A 46 -15.78 -8.44 2.28
CA SER A 46 -16.87 -7.58 1.83
C SER A 46 -17.44 -8.13 0.51
N PRO A 47 -18.77 -8.01 0.28
CA PRO A 47 -19.34 -8.28 -1.04
C PRO A 47 -18.87 -7.27 -2.10
N GLN A 48 -18.40 -6.09 -1.68
CA GLN A 48 -17.83 -5.07 -2.56
C GLN A 48 -16.32 -5.28 -2.72
N LYS A 49 -15.81 -5.03 -3.93
CA LYS A 49 -14.38 -5.05 -4.22
C LYS A 49 -13.77 -3.68 -3.92
N LEU A 50 -12.56 -3.67 -3.38
CA LEU A 50 -11.72 -2.47 -3.33
C LEU A 50 -11.30 -2.10 -4.75
N GLN A 51 -11.61 -0.87 -5.15
CA GLN A 51 -11.13 -0.28 -6.39
C GLN A 51 -9.77 0.38 -6.15
N LEU A 52 -8.72 -0.21 -6.69
CA LEU A 52 -7.35 0.27 -6.54
C LEU A 52 -6.87 0.86 -7.86
N HIS A 53 -6.66 2.18 -7.90
CA HIS A 53 -6.33 2.91 -9.12
C HIS A 53 -4.91 3.47 -9.06
N PHE A 54 -4.03 3.02 -9.95
CA PHE A 54 -2.67 3.52 -10.11
C PHE A 54 -2.57 4.55 -11.24
N SER A 55 -2.18 5.77 -10.91
CA SER A 55 -1.84 6.83 -11.87
C SER A 55 -0.33 6.93 -11.99
N VAL A 56 0.24 6.43 -13.09
CA VAL A 56 1.70 6.32 -13.29
C VAL A 56 2.24 7.46 -14.13
N ASN A 57 2.79 8.50 -13.49
CA ASN A 57 3.06 9.80 -14.10
C ASN A 57 1.74 10.42 -14.60
N LYS A 58 1.42 11.68 -14.21
CA LYS A 58 0.09 12.33 -14.31
C LYS A 58 -0.66 12.29 -15.68
N SER A 59 -0.05 11.76 -16.73
CA SER A 59 -0.55 11.75 -18.11
C SER A 59 -1.02 10.38 -18.64
N THR A 60 -0.85 9.28 -17.90
CA THR A 60 -1.31 7.96 -18.37
C THR A 60 -2.68 7.61 -17.85
N LYS A 61 -3.46 6.83 -18.62
CA LYS A 61 -4.69 6.21 -18.11
C LYS A 61 -4.40 5.41 -16.83
N PRO A 62 -5.23 5.52 -15.79
CA PRO A 62 -5.02 4.77 -14.56
C PRO A 62 -5.10 3.26 -14.79
N VAL A 63 -4.18 2.52 -14.18
CA VAL A 63 -4.22 1.06 -14.11
C VAL A 63 -5.08 0.68 -12.91
N SER A 64 -6.14 -0.10 -13.12
CA SER A 64 -7.12 -0.40 -12.08
C SER A 64 -7.13 -1.87 -11.71
N PHE A 65 -7.19 -2.15 -10.41
CA PHE A 65 -7.34 -3.49 -9.84
C PHE A 65 -8.58 -3.56 -8.96
N PHE A 66 -9.16 -4.75 -8.83
CA PHE A 66 -10.36 -5.01 -8.04
C PHE A 66 -10.07 -6.11 -7.02
N GLU A 67 -9.92 -5.73 -5.77
CA GLU A 67 -9.41 -6.62 -4.71
C GLU A 67 -10.48 -7.03 -3.73
N ASP A 68 -10.35 -8.23 -3.19
CA ASP A 68 -11.10 -8.64 -2.01
C ASP A 68 -10.63 -7.83 -0.80
N ILE A 69 -11.58 -7.16 -0.14
CA ILE A 69 -11.32 -6.38 1.07
C ILE A 69 -12.01 -7.03 2.28
N PRO A 70 -11.32 -7.18 3.42
CA PRO A 70 -11.95 -7.60 4.66
C PRO A 70 -13.07 -6.66 5.09
N ILE A 71 -14.25 -7.19 5.45
CA ILE A 71 -15.40 -6.39 5.89
C ILE A 71 -15.08 -5.46 7.07
N LEU A 72 -14.17 -5.89 7.94
CA LEU A 72 -13.65 -5.10 9.06
C LEU A 72 -13.04 -3.76 8.58
N PHE A 73 -12.37 -3.74 7.43
CA PHE A 73 -11.70 -2.54 6.93
C PHE A 73 -12.65 -1.55 6.27
N CYS A 74 -13.88 -1.98 5.97
CA CYS A 74 -14.94 -1.10 5.49
C CYS A 74 -15.65 -0.34 6.63
N GLN A 75 -15.29 -0.59 7.88
CA GLN A 75 -15.88 0.06 9.05
C GLN A 75 -15.12 1.35 9.38
N ARG A 76 -15.83 2.40 9.81
CA ARG A 76 -15.20 3.69 10.18
C ARG A 76 -14.28 3.59 11.39
N ASP A 77 -14.52 2.63 12.27
CA ASP A 77 -13.73 2.34 13.47
C ASP A 77 -12.68 1.23 13.24
N ALA A 78 -12.41 0.87 11.98
CA ALA A 78 -11.39 -0.10 11.64
C ALA A 78 -10.03 0.33 12.23
N PRO A 79 -9.26 -0.59 12.86
CA PRO A 79 -7.97 -0.24 13.43
C PRO A 79 -7.00 0.26 12.36
N ARG A 80 -6.62 1.54 12.45
CA ARG A 80 -5.76 2.23 11.47
C ARG A 80 -4.44 1.49 11.19
N GLU A 81 -3.83 0.90 12.21
CA GLU A 81 -2.58 0.15 12.03
C GLU A 81 -2.77 -1.07 11.10
N LEU A 82 -3.92 -1.75 11.20
CA LEU A 82 -4.21 -2.94 10.39
C LEU A 82 -4.59 -2.56 8.96
N THR A 83 -5.41 -1.53 8.77
CA THR A 83 -5.78 -1.02 7.45
C THR A 83 -4.53 -0.52 6.73
N SER A 84 -3.71 0.30 7.39
CA SER A 84 -2.41 0.78 6.90
C SER A 84 -1.54 -0.36 6.37
N ARG A 85 -1.25 -1.33 7.24
CA ARG A 85 -0.36 -2.44 6.90
C ARG A 85 -0.92 -3.29 5.77
N TRP A 86 -2.22 -3.51 5.73
CA TRP A 86 -2.83 -4.29 4.65
C TRP A 86 -2.77 -3.56 3.31
N VAL A 87 -3.13 -2.28 3.28
CA VAL A 87 -3.07 -1.46 2.06
C VAL A 87 -1.64 -1.35 1.54
N SER A 88 -0.65 -1.08 2.41
CA SER A 88 0.76 -1.02 1.99
C SER A 88 1.24 -2.34 1.38
N ASN A 89 0.92 -3.50 1.98
CA ASN A 89 1.32 -4.79 1.39
C ASN A 89 0.61 -5.07 0.06
N LEU A 90 -0.64 -4.64 -0.08
CA LEU A 90 -1.39 -4.77 -1.32
C LEU A 90 -0.76 -3.91 -2.43
N VAL A 91 -0.42 -2.66 -2.12
CA VAL A 91 0.26 -1.76 -3.07
C VAL A 91 1.65 -2.28 -3.42
N ASP A 92 2.48 -2.69 -2.45
CA ASP A 92 3.79 -3.32 -2.71
C ASP A 92 3.67 -4.49 -3.72
N THR A 93 2.61 -5.30 -3.60
CA THR A 93 2.37 -6.43 -4.50
C THR A 93 2.01 -5.97 -5.92
N ARG A 94 1.16 -4.94 -6.04
CA ARG A 94 0.69 -4.45 -7.35
C ARG A 94 1.69 -3.52 -8.04
N GLU A 95 2.59 -2.88 -7.31
CA GLU A 95 3.68 -2.08 -7.88
C GLU A 95 4.55 -2.88 -8.85
N GLU A 96 4.87 -4.13 -8.53
CA GLU A 96 5.67 -5.00 -9.40
C GLU A 96 4.94 -5.26 -10.73
N GLU A 97 3.64 -5.52 -10.69
CA GLU A 97 2.82 -5.71 -11.88
C GLU A 97 2.71 -4.42 -12.70
N VAL A 98 2.47 -3.28 -12.05
CA VAL A 98 2.38 -1.97 -12.71
C VAL A 98 3.69 -1.60 -13.39
N LEU A 99 4.82 -1.86 -12.74
CA LEU A 99 6.15 -1.64 -13.30
C LEU A 99 6.41 -2.56 -14.50
N ALA A 100 5.96 -3.82 -14.45
CA ALA A 100 6.13 -4.80 -15.52
C ALA A 100 5.24 -4.53 -16.75
N GLN A 101 4.04 -3.97 -16.57
CA GLN A 101 3.09 -3.72 -17.66
C GLN A 101 3.54 -2.65 -18.67
N SER A 102 4.59 -1.86 -18.37
CA SER A 102 5.08 -0.85 -19.30
C SER A 102 6.57 -0.56 -19.12
N SER A 103 7.36 -0.74 -20.18
CA SER A 103 8.75 -0.30 -20.23
C SER A 103 8.83 1.24 -20.21
N GLY A 104 8.77 1.80 -19.01
CA GLY A 104 8.76 3.25 -18.79
C GLY A 104 10.14 3.81 -18.48
N ARG A 105 10.26 5.13 -18.60
CA ARG A 105 11.44 5.88 -18.18
C ARG A 105 11.20 6.55 -16.83
N CYS A 106 12.27 6.74 -16.07
CA CYS A 106 12.29 7.53 -14.86
C CYS A 106 11.76 8.93 -15.14
N THR A 107 10.86 9.41 -14.27
CA THR A 107 10.20 10.71 -14.40
C THR A 107 11.20 11.87 -14.41
N TYR A 108 12.36 11.67 -13.79
CA TYR A 108 13.31 12.74 -13.49
C TYR A 108 14.57 12.79 -14.37
N CYS A 109 15.07 11.64 -14.83
CA CYS A 109 16.34 11.57 -15.58
C CYS A 109 16.23 10.80 -16.89
N SER A 110 15.02 10.36 -17.25
CA SER A 110 14.73 9.62 -18.49
C SER A 110 15.44 8.27 -18.67
N ASN A 111 16.27 7.82 -17.71
CA ASN A 111 16.81 6.45 -17.71
C ASN A 111 15.69 5.40 -17.58
N PRO A 112 15.92 4.14 -17.96
CA PRO A 112 14.94 3.07 -17.75
C PRO A 112 14.47 3.03 -16.29
N ALA A 113 13.15 2.93 -16.09
CA ALA A 113 12.58 2.82 -14.76
C ALA A 113 12.73 1.39 -14.22
N VAL A 114 13.16 1.25 -12.98
CA VAL A 114 13.35 -0.04 -12.28
C VAL A 114 12.60 -0.09 -10.93
N ALA A 115 11.92 1.00 -10.58
CA ALA A 115 11.16 1.14 -9.35
C ALA A 115 10.02 2.16 -9.52
N LEU A 116 9.06 2.10 -8.60
CA LEU A 116 8.01 3.11 -8.43
C LEU A 116 8.17 3.74 -7.05
N LYS A 117 7.95 5.05 -6.94
CA LYS A 117 7.66 5.74 -5.68
C LYS A 117 6.16 6.01 -5.66
N THR A 118 5.46 5.42 -4.70
CA THR A 118 4.01 5.55 -4.60
C THR A 118 3.60 6.43 -3.43
N THR A 119 2.42 7.03 -3.57
CA THR A 119 1.71 7.70 -2.49
C THR A 119 0.25 7.41 -2.69
N LEU A 120 -0.44 7.07 -1.61
CA LEU A 120 -1.81 6.58 -1.73
C LEU A 120 -2.77 7.32 -0.79
N ALA A 121 -3.98 7.52 -1.31
CA ALA A 121 -5.16 7.95 -0.59
C ALA A 121 -6.11 6.76 -0.48
N VAL A 122 -6.74 6.56 0.67
CA VAL A 122 -7.82 5.55 0.78
C VAL A 122 -9.09 6.11 1.36
N ALA A 123 -10.19 5.55 0.87
CA ALA A 123 -11.54 5.70 1.37
C ALA A 123 -12.16 4.29 1.49
N LEU A 124 -11.68 3.51 2.48
CA LEU A 124 -12.06 2.10 2.61
C LEU A 124 -13.51 1.88 3.10
N HIS A 125 -14.11 2.90 3.73
CA HIS A 125 -15.47 2.84 4.27
C HIS A 125 -16.53 3.41 3.32
N GLU A 126 -16.11 3.89 2.14
CA GLU A 126 -17.02 4.35 1.10
C GLU A 126 -17.57 3.17 0.28
N ASN A 127 -18.57 3.45 -0.55
CA ASN A 127 -19.18 2.48 -1.45
C ASN A 127 -19.12 3.02 -2.90
N PRO A 128 -18.23 2.49 -3.75
CA PRO A 128 -17.30 1.39 -3.48
C PRO A 128 -16.08 1.83 -2.64
N PRO A 129 -15.47 0.91 -1.87
CA PRO A 129 -14.22 1.19 -1.18
C PRO A 129 -13.13 1.47 -2.21
N THR A 130 -12.39 2.56 -2.03
CA THR A 130 -11.46 3.07 -3.06
C THR A 130 -10.08 3.35 -2.50
N ALA A 131 -9.04 3.06 -3.28
CA ALA A 131 -7.66 3.43 -3.03
C ALA A 131 -7.05 4.06 -4.29
N LEU A 132 -6.59 5.30 -4.18
CA LEU A 132 -5.96 6.05 -5.27
C LEU A 132 -4.45 6.08 -5.02
N VAL A 133 -3.68 5.54 -5.96
CA VAL A 133 -2.22 5.45 -5.88
C VAL A 133 -1.60 6.33 -6.96
N SER A 134 -0.92 7.39 -6.53
CA SER A 134 -0.03 8.16 -7.41
C SER A 134 1.33 7.48 -7.44
N ALA A 135 1.79 7.09 -8.63
CA ALA A 135 3.05 6.38 -8.81
C ALA A 135 4.00 7.18 -9.72
N GLN A 136 5.24 7.32 -9.28
CA GLN A 136 6.31 8.00 -10.00
C GLN A 136 7.40 7.00 -10.37
N ARG A 137 7.77 6.95 -11.65
CA ARG A 137 8.81 6.02 -12.12
C ARG A 137 10.20 6.49 -11.71
N LEU A 138 11.01 5.58 -11.17
CA LEU A 138 12.37 5.84 -10.72
C LEU A 138 13.42 4.96 -11.41
N CYS A 139 14.58 5.54 -11.68
CA CYS A 139 15.73 4.86 -12.30
C CYS A 139 16.54 4.00 -11.33
N SER A 140 16.26 4.07 -10.03
CA SER A 140 16.95 3.32 -8.98
C SER A 140 15.98 2.93 -7.88
N ARG A 141 16.30 1.85 -7.16
CA ARG A 141 15.65 1.45 -5.90
C ARG A 141 16.28 2.13 -4.68
N ASP A 142 17.39 2.83 -4.88
CA ASP A 142 18.07 3.57 -3.82
C ASP A 142 17.29 4.85 -3.46
N ALA A 143 16.75 4.86 -2.25
CA ALA A 143 16.01 6.00 -1.69
C ALA A 143 16.88 7.26 -1.54
N SER A 144 18.20 7.12 -1.50
CA SER A 144 19.13 8.27 -1.43
C SER A 144 19.50 8.86 -2.79
N SER A 145 19.06 8.24 -3.89
CA SER A 145 19.32 8.75 -5.23
C SER A 145 18.64 10.11 -5.47
N SER A 146 19.23 10.96 -6.31
CA SER A 146 18.68 12.29 -6.62
C SER A 146 17.24 12.22 -7.17
N CYS A 147 16.93 11.22 -7.99
CA CYS A 147 15.57 11.01 -8.50
C CYS A 147 14.58 10.59 -7.41
N ALA A 148 15.01 9.79 -6.42
CA ALA A 148 14.17 9.42 -5.29
C ALA A 148 13.86 10.62 -4.39
N LEU A 149 14.86 11.45 -4.10
CA LEU A 149 14.68 12.68 -3.32
C LEU A 149 13.74 13.69 -4.03
N MET A 150 13.90 13.87 -5.35
CA MET A 150 12.97 14.70 -6.12
C MET A 150 11.54 14.14 -6.11
N ALA A 151 11.40 12.82 -6.17
CA ALA A 151 10.09 12.17 -6.06
C ALA A 151 9.42 12.44 -4.71
N GLU A 152 10.16 12.42 -3.61
CA GLU A 152 9.66 12.72 -2.27
C GLU A 152 9.12 14.15 -2.15
N THR A 153 9.82 15.14 -2.72
CA THR A 153 9.31 16.52 -2.77
C THR A 153 7.97 16.60 -3.51
N ASN A 154 7.87 15.97 -4.69
CA ASN A 154 6.64 15.97 -5.49
C ASN A 154 5.49 15.16 -4.87
N VAL A 155 5.80 14.17 -4.02
CA VAL A 155 4.80 13.47 -3.19
C VAL A 155 4.12 14.45 -2.25
N GLN A 156 4.89 15.30 -1.56
CA GLN A 156 4.35 16.28 -0.63
C GLN A 156 3.40 17.27 -1.34
N ASP A 157 3.76 17.71 -2.55
CA ASP A 157 2.90 18.57 -3.38
C ASP A 157 1.61 17.88 -3.80
N THR A 158 1.67 16.57 -4.08
CA THR A 158 0.49 15.78 -4.46
C THR A 158 -0.47 15.60 -3.29
N ILE A 159 0.04 15.36 -2.08
CA ILE A 159 -0.76 15.27 -0.85
C ILE A 159 -1.45 16.61 -0.54
N ASN A 160 -0.78 17.72 -0.84
CA ASN A 160 -1.29 19.07 -0.62
C ASN A 160 -2.25 19.56 -1.75
N SER A 161 -2.49 18.75 -2.78
CA SER A 161 -3.34 19.12 -3.92
C SER A 161 -4.84 19.09 -3.55
N PRO A 162 -5.66 20.04 -4.01
CA PRO A 162 -7.12 20.02 -3.80
C PRO A 162 -7.83 18.85 -4.47
N ASP A 163 -7.19 18.19 -5.45
CA ASP A 163 -7.71 16.98 -6.11
C ASP A 163 -7.55 15.70 -5.25
N PHE A 164 -6.79 15.77 -4.15
CA PHE A 164 -6.68 14.67 -3.21
C PHE A 164 -7.99 14.54 -2.41
N PRO A 165 -8.59 13.33 -2.29
CA PRO A 165 -9.91 13.18 -1.69
C PRO A 165 -9.93 13.75 -0.27
N SER A 166 -10.81 14.72 -0.06
CA SER A 166 -11.02 15.36 1.23
C SER A 166 -11.56 14.34 2.23
N GLY A 167 -10.77 14.05 3.28
CA GLY A 167 -11.10 13.02 4.27
C GLY A 167 -10.50 11.63 4.02
N GLY A 168 -9.74 11.45 2.92
CA GLY A 168 -8.96 10.24 2.68
C GLY A 168 -7.74 10.16 3.60
N GLU A 169 -7.47 8.98 4.15
CA GLU A 169 -6.23 8.76 4.92
C GLU A 169 -5.05 8.63 3.96
N VAL A 170 -4.01 9.45 4.16
CA VAL A 170 -2.75 9.37 3.41
C VAL A 170 -1.86 8.30 4.05
N TYR A 171 -1.40 7.36 3.24
CA TYR A 171 -0.37 6.41 3.64
C TYR A 171 0.88 6.61 2.79
N GLN A 172 2.03 6.74 3.45
CA GLN A 172 3.35 6.69 2.81
C GLN A 172 3.89 5.27 2.97
N ALA A 173 4.24 4.63 1.85
CA ALA A 173 4.89 3.31 1.81
C ALA A 173 6.41 3.46 1.71
#